data_AF-A0A840AF82-F1
#
_entry.id   AF-A0A840AF82-F1
#
_cell.length_a   1.000
_cell.length_b   1.000
_cell.length_c   1.000
_cell.angle_alpha   90.00
_cell.angle_beta   90.00
_cell.angle_gamma   90.00
#
_symmetry.space_group_name_H-M   'P 1'
#
loop_
_entity.id
_entity.type
_entity.pdbx_description
1 polymer ?
#
loop_
_entity_poly.entity_id
_entity_poly.type
_entity_poly.pdbx_seq_one_letter_code
_entity_poly.pdbx_strand_id
1 'polypeptide(L)'
;MDEARLAAWLSEAAGAPVAIRAASLLTGGAIQQNWALSVTRGSAQEEWVLRTDNAATLAVSLPRLEEFALFQAAHAAGVTVPEPLFACADTSVLGAPFFVMRRVAGSATAHRLAKAAAAQGGDDALVASLGRELARIHRITPPRAELGFLGDPPADPALAFVASMRARLDAAGTPRPVMEWGLEAMARHAPPPLPPVLNHNDFRTGNIMVEGGRLTAVLDWEFAAWGDPHADLGWFCAPCWRFGNRALEAGGLGSRAAFLAGYAEEAGAAPDPDRLPFWELAATIRWAVIAADQGARHLSGRERGLELALTAQIVPELELDILAQVDGLDGVAVQPTAPEAVPRHAPSPLLEAPDAADLLATAREALLGKLLPALPPALHYEARMAANAIAIASRAIGVAPDDAPDLAALAAGIRAGTERGPQVRALLRRLTDLRCAISNPRALGVAQ
;
A
#
# COMPACT_ATOMS: atom_id res chain seq x y z
N MET A 1 11.22 -6.13 -26.72
CA MET A 1 11.24 -7.57 -26.44
C MET A 1 11.52 -8.29 -27.76
N ASP A 2 12.54 -9.16 -27.81
CA ASP A 2 12.81 -10.03 -28.97
C ASP A 2 11.97 -11.31 -28.82
N GLU A 3 10.79 -11.34 -29.44
CA GLU A 3 9.82 -12.44 -29.29
C GLU A 3 10.33 -13.78 -29.84
N ALA A 4 11.18 -13.77 -30.87
CA ALA A 4 11.72 -15.00 -31.45
C ALA A 4 12.69 -15.68 -30.47
N ARG A 5 13.57 -14.89 -29.85
CA ARG A 5 14.49 -15.38 -28.82
C ARG A 5 13.74 -15.87 -27.59
N LEU A 6 12.74 -15.12 -27.14
CA LEU A 6 11.89 -15.54 -26.02
C LEU A 6 11.14 -16.84 -26.31
N ALA A 7 10.53 -16.98 -27.50
CA ALA A 7 9.82 -18.20 -27.89
C ALA A 7 10.74 -19.42 -27.97
N ALA A 8 11.98 -19.26 -28.46
CA ALA A 8 12.97 -20.33 -28.47
C ALA A 8 13.31 -20.78 -27.04
N TRP A 9 13.59 -19.83 -26.14
CA TRP A 9 13.85 -20.14 -24.74
C TRP A 9 12.66 -20.81 -24.05
N LEU A 10 11.44 -20.30 -24.27
CA LEU A 10 10.21 -20.89 -23.72
C LEU A 10 9.99 -22.32 -24.23
N SER A 11 10.34 -22.60 -25.48
CA SER A 11 10.21 -23.95 -26.05
C SER A 11 11.15 -24.95 -25.37
N GLU A 12 12.38 -24.52 -25.09
CA GLU A 12 13.36 -25.31 -24.34
C GLU A 12 12.89 -25.55 -22.90
N ALA A 13 12.51 -24.48 -22.19
CA ALA A 13 12.02 -24.56 -20.81
C ALA A 13 10.76 -25.43 -20.67
N ALA A 14 9.86 -25.38 -21.66
CA ALA A 14 8.63 -26.16 -21.68
C ALA A 14 8.81 -27.61 -22.16
N GLY A 15 9.98 -27.96 -22.72
CA GLY A 15 10.22 -29.26 -23.37
C GLY A 15 9.31 -29.54 -24.57
N ALA A 16 8.74 -28.50 -25.19
CA ALA A 16 7.80 -28.60 -26.31
C ALA A 16 7.78 -27.29 -27.10
N PRO A 17 7.46 -27.29 -28.41
CA PRO A 17 7.40 -26.06 -29.19
C PRO A 17 6.40 -25.06 -28.59
N VAL A 18 6.87 -23.83 -28.33
CA VAL A 18 6.06 -22.70 -27.87
C VAL A 18 6.11 -21.60 -28.93
N ALA A 19 4.94 -21.16 -29.40
CA ALA A 19 4.80 -20.02 -30.29
C ALA A 19 4.04 -18.89 -29.59
N ILE A 20 4.63 -17.70 -29.51
CA ILE A 20 3.96 -16.49 -29.03
C ILE A 20 3.03 -16.00 -30.15
N ARG A 21 1.73 -15.90 -29.86
CA ARG A 21 0.69 -15.46 -30.80
C ARG A 21 0.38 -13.98 -30.62
N ALA A 22 0.43 -13.51 -29.39
CA ALA A 22 0.30 -12.11 -29.04
C ALA A 22 1.09 -11.84 -27.77
N ALA A 23 1.67 -10.64 -27.70
CA ALA A 23 2.27 -10.10 -26.50
C ALA A 23 1.80 -8.66 -26.31
N SER A 24 1.38 -8.33 -25.09
CA SER A 24 0.99 -6.97 -24.75
C SER A 24 1.41 -6.61 -23.33
N LEU A 25 1.90 -5.39 -23.16
CA LEU A 25 2.21 -4.86 -21.85
C LEU A 25 0.90 -4.61 -21.09
N LEU A 26 0.79 -5.17 -19.89
CA LEU A 26 -0.31 -4.88 -18.98
C LEU A 26 -0.07 -3.52 -18.33
N THR A 27 -1.13 -2.72 -18.22
CA THR A 27 -1.07 -1.44 -17.52
C THR A 27 -1.05 -1.66 -16.02
N GLY A 28 -0.27 -0.84 -15.31
CA GLY A 28 -0.06 -0.95 -13.87
C GLY A 28 1.29 -1.58 -13.50
N GLY A 29 1.76 -1.26 -12.29
CA GLY A 29 3.11 -1.57 -11.82
C GLY A 29 4.02 -0.34 -11.91
N ALA A 30 4.57 0.09 -10.78
CA ALA A 30 5.47 1.25 -10.74
C ALA A 30 6.88 0.89 -11.20
N ILE A 31 7.36 -0.31 -10.87
CA ILE A 31 8.79 -0.71 -10.91
C ILE A 31 9.00 -1.97 -11.77
N GLN A 32 7.92 -2.64 -12.16
CA GLN A 32 7.96 -3.92 -12.87
C GLN A 32 7.12 -3.86 -14.11
N GLN A 33 7.44 -4.72 -15.07
CA GLN A 33 6.67 -4.91 -16.28
C GLN A 33 6.01 -6.29 -16.26
N ASN A 34 4.71 -6.32 -16.52
CA ASN A 34 3.95 -7.56 -16.67
C ASN A 34 3.44 -7.62 -18.11
N TRP A 35 3.83 -8.64 -18.85
CA TRP A 35 3.46 -8.85 -20.25
C TRP A 35 2.46 -10.00 -20.33
N ALA A 36 1.26 -9.76 -20.84
CA ALA A 36 0.34 -10.83 -21.19
C ALA A 36 0.82 -11.49 -22.47
N LEU A 37 0.89 -12.82 -22.45
CA LEU A 37 1.32 -13.65 -23.57
C LEU A 37 0.20 -14.64 -23.91
N SER A 38 -0.32 -14.56 -25.12
CA SER A 38 -1.11 -15.65 -25.71
C SER A 38 -0.14 -16.57 -26.44
N VAL A 39 -0.06 -17.83 -26.03
CA VAL A 39 0.91 -18.80 -26.57
C VAL A 39 0.23 -20.06 -27.07
N THR A 40 0.87 -20.72 -28.02
CA THR A 40 0.56 -22.11 -28.38
C THR A 40 1.70 -23.01 -27.92
N ARG A 41 1.43 -23.93 -26.99
CA ARG A 41 2.38 -24.97 -26.56
C ARG A 41 1.97 -26.30 -27.18
N GLY A 42 2.77 -26.80 -28.13
CA GLY A 42 2.37 -27.91 -28.99
C GLY A 42 1.10 -27.56 -29.79
N SER A 43 -0.04 -28.15 -29.43
CA SER A 43 -1.36 -27.83 -30.01
C SER A 43 -2.29 -27.04 -29.07
N ALA A 44 -1.94 -26.89 -27.80
CA ALA A 44 -2.78 -26.22 -26.81
C ALA A 44 -2.59 -24.70 -26.87
N GLN A 45 -3.69 -23.96 -26.79
CA GLN A 45 -3.65 -22.51 -26.56
C GLN A 45 -3.60 -22.25 -25.06
N GLU A 46 -2.68 -21.40 -24.62
CA GLU A 46 -2.50 -21.03 -23.23
C GLU A 46 -2.29 -19.52 -23.09
N GLU A 47 -2.64 -19.01 -21.91
CA GLU A 47 -2.49 -17.61 -21.55
C GLU A 47 -1.52 -17.50 -20.37
N TRP A 48 -0.43 -16.76 -20.56
CA TRP A 48 0.64 -16.59 -19.57
C TRP A 48 0.87 -15.10 -19.27
N VAL A 49 1.55 -14.84 -18.15
CA VAL A 49 2.09 -13.53 -17.80
C VAL A 49 3.60 -13.68 -17.62
N LEU A 50 4.37 -12.87 -18.33
CA LEU A 50 5.81 -12.70 -18.10
C LEU A 50 6.02 -11.48 -17.21
N ARG A 51 6.76 -11.66 -16.12
CA ARG A 51 7.11 -10.60 -15.16
C ARG A 51 8.63 -10.36 -15.18
N THR A 52 9.01 -9.11 -15.37
CA THR A 52 10.40 -8.65 -15.49
C THR A 52 10.57 -7.27 -14.87
N ASP A 53 11.80 -6.88 -14.56
CA ASP A 53 12.10 -5.55 -14.00
C ASP A 53 11.92 -4.43 -15.04
N ASN A 54 11.57 -3.22 -14.56
CA ASN A 54 11.68 -1.98 -15.34
C ASN A 54 13.10 -1.38 -15.18
N ALA A 55 13.42 -0.33 -15.95
CA ALA A 55 14.72 0.35 -15.86
C ALA A 55 15.01 0.96 -14.48
N ALA A 56 13.95 1.35 -13.75
CA ALA A 56 14.05 1.78 -12.36
C ALA A 56 13.69 0.58 -11.46
N THR A 57 14.59 0.22 -10.54
CA THR A 57 14.36 -0.80 -9.51
C THR A 57 14.25 -0.15 -8.13
N LEU A 58 13.46 -0.75 -7.22
CA LEU A 58 13.51 -0.41 -5.80
C LEU A 58 14.43 -1.38 -5.08
N ALA A 59 15.36 -0.85 -4.28
CA ALA A 59 16.31 -1.67 -3.51
C ALA A 59 15.64 -2.60 -2.49
N VAL A 60 14.39 -2.32 -2.11
CA VAL A 60 13.60 -3.15 -1.17
C VAL A 60 12.81 -4.27 -1.85
N SER A 61 12.73 -4.25 -3.19
CA SER A 61 12.04 -5.28 -3.97
C SER A 61 12.92 -6.50 -4.10
N LEU A 62 12.39 -7.69 -3.84
CA LEU A 62 13.09 -8.94 -4.11
C LEU A 62 13.41 -9.07 -5.61
N PRO A 63 14.56 -9.64 -5.98
CA PRO A 63 14.84 -9.94 -7.38
C PRO A 63 13.88 -11.00 -7.93
N ARG A 64 13.77 -11.07 -9.25
CA ARG A 64 12.69 -11.82 -9.94
C ARG A 64 12.73 -13.33 -9.68
N LEU A 65 13.90 -13.91 -9.48
CA LEU A 65 14.05 -15.36 -9.26
C LEU A 65 13.65 -15.75 -7.83
N GLU A 66 13.97 -14.90 -6.87
CA GLU A 66 13.55 -15.00 -5.48
C GLU A 66 12.03 -14.85 -5.37
N GLU A 67 11.44 -13.89 -6.10
CA GLU A 67 9.99 -13.78 -6.19
C GLU A 67 9.36 -15.03 -6.82
N PHE A 68 9.95 -15.58 -7.89
CA PHE A 68 9.46 -16.83 -8.48
C PHE A 68 9.51 -18.01 -7.49
N ALA A 69 10.57 -18.12 -6.68
CA ALA A 69 10.66 -19.14 -5.64
C ALA A 69 9.55 -19.00 -4.58
N LEU A 70 9.13 -17.77 -4.26
CA LEU A 70 7.98 -17.52 -3.38
C LEU A 70 6.66 -17.97 -4.02
N PHE A 71 6.45 -17.69 -5.31
CA PHE A 71 5.29 -18.23 -6.03
C PHE A 71 5.27 -19.76 -6.01
N GLN A 72 6.43 -20.42 -6.19
CA GLN A 72 6.53 -21.88 -6.12
C GLN A 72 6.18 -22.41 -4.72
N ALA A 73 6.72 -21.80 -3.66
CA ALA A 73 6.43 -22.20 -2.28
C ALA A 73 4.94 -21.98 -1.93
N ALA A 74 4.37 -20.85 -2.32
CA ALA A 74 2.96 -20.52 -2.10
C ALA A 74 2.02 -21.47 -2.86
N HIS A 75 2.31 -21.73 -4.14
CA HIS A 75 1.54 -22.66 -4.96
C HIS A 75 1.57 -24.08 -4.38
N ALA A 76 2.75 -24.56 -3.97
CA ALA A 76 2.90 -25.86 -3.32
C ALA A 76 2.17 -25.95 -1.97
N ALA A 77 2.01 -24.83 -1.26
CA ALA A 77 1.24 -24.75 -0.02
C ALA A 77 -0.30 -24.64 -0.24
N GLY A 78 -0.76 -24.65 -1.50
CA GLY A 78 -2.17 -24.55 -1.86
C GLY A 78 -2.75 -23.14 -1.76
N VAL A 79 -1.89 -22.11 -1.73
CA VAL A 79 -2.32 -20.71 -1.84
C VAL A 79 -2.83 -20.46 -3.26
N THR A 80 -3.93 -19.74 -3.39
CA THR A 80 -4.50 -19.32 -4.68
C THR A 80 -3.60 -18.26 -5.32
N VAL A 81 -2.50 -18.69 -5.94
CA VAL A 81 -1.59 -17.87 -6.74
C VAL A 81 -1.62 -18.31 -8.21
N PRO A 82 -1.29 -17.42 -9.16
CA PRO A 82 -0.94 -17.81 -10.52
C PRO A 82 0.08 -18.95 -10.50
N GLU A 83 -0.19 -20.01 -11.26
CA GLU A 83 0.72 -21.17 -11.35
C GLU A 83 2.08 -20.71 -11.89
N PRO A 84 3.18 -20.85 -11.12
CA PRO A 84 4.52 -20.53 -11.60
C PRO A 84 4.96 -21.57 -12.63
N LEU A 85 5.37 -21.12 -13.81
CA LEU A 85 5.72 -22.01 -14.92
C LEU A 85 7.24 -22.11 -15.10
N PHE A 86 7.91 -20.98 -15.33
CA PHE A 86 9.33 -20.95 -15.70
C PHE A 86 10.01 -19.69 -15.15
N ALA A 87 11.33 -19.74 -14.97
CA ALA A 87 12.14 -18.57 -14.64
C ALA A 87 13.47 -18.57 -15.41
N CYS A 88 13.94 -17.38 -15.77
CA CYS A 88 15.16 -17.16 -16.55
C CYS A 88 16.07 -16.15 -15.85
N ALA A 89 17.29 -16.60 -15.52
CA ALA A 89 18.36 -15.75 -15.02
C ALA A 89 19.19 -15.11 -16.15
N ASP A 90 19.16 -15.70 -17.35
CA ASP A 90 19.99 -15.26 -18.47
C ASP A 90 19.44 -13.99 -19.11
N THR A 91 20.11 -12.87 -18.80
CA THR A 91 19.76 -11.56 -19.34
C THR A 91 19.98 -11.43 -20.84
N SER A 92 20.69 -12.38 -21.48
CA SER A 92 20.84 -12.41 -22.94
C SER A 92 19.52 -12.66 -23.69
N VAL A 93 18.50 -13.21 -23.00
CA VAL A 93 17.19 -13.54 -23.58
C VAL A 93 16.30 -12.30 -23.72
N LEU A 94 16.12 -11.53 -22.64
CA LEU A 94 15.16 -10.42 -22.59
C LEU A 94 15.79 -9.08 -22.15
N GLY A 95 17.07 -9.06 -21.80
CA GLY A 95 17.78 -7.90 -21.24
C GLY A 95 17.76 -7.82 -19.72
N ALA A 96 16.93 -8.63 -19.05
CA ALA A 96 16.82 -8.71 -17.59
C ALA A 96 16.32 -10.11 -17.18
N PRO A 97 16.51 -10.52 -15.91
CA PRO A 97 15.88 -11.72 -15.37
C PRO A 97 14.35 -11.60 -15.41
N PHE A 98 13.68 -12.70 -15.66
CA PHE A 98 12.22 -12.74 -15.71
C PHE A 98 11.68 -14.09 -15.24
N PHE A 99 10.38 -14.13 -14.95
CA PHE A 99 9.66 -15.37 -14.80
C PHE A 99 8.31 -15.34 -15.50
N VAL A 100 7.75 -16.52 -15.71
CA VAL A 100 6.49 -16.74 -16.40
C VAL A 100 5.56 -17.53 -15.50
N MET A 101 4.32 -17.07 -15.43
CA MET A 101 3.25 -17.70 -14.67
C MET A 101 1.99 -17.82 -15.54
N ARG A 102 1.07 -18.71 -15.15
CA ARG A 102 -0.24 -18.81 -15.78
C ARG A 102 -0.99 -17.49 -15.63
N ARG A 103 -1.62 -17.01 -16.70
CA ARG A 103 -2.52 -15.87 -16.60
C ARG A 103 -3.84 -16.33 -16.00
N VAL A 104 -4.29 -15.61 -14.98
CA VAL A 104 -5.61 -15.81 -14.36
C VAL A 104 -6.56 -14.66 -14.70
N ALA A 105 -7.85 -14.93 -14.67
CA ALA A 105 -8.90 -13.93 -14.88
C ALA A 105 -9.25 -13.21 -13.57
N GLY A 106 -9.89 -12.04 -13.68
CA GLY A 106 -10.32 -11.22 -12.54
C GLY A 106 -9.82 -9.78 -12.58
N SER A 107 -10.23 -9.01 -11.58
CA SER A 107 -9.85 -7.60 -11.41
C SER A 107 -9.01 -7.42 -10.16
N ALA A 108 -7.87 -6.73 -10.30
CA ALA A 108 -7.04 -6.25 -9.18
C ALA A 108 -7.28 -4.75 -8.87
N THR A 109 -8.29 -4.12 -9.47
CA THR A 109 -8.55 -2.69 -9.29
C THR A 109 -9.19 -2.45 -7.92
N ALA A 110 -8.38 -2.12 -6.92
CA ALA A 110 -8.83 -2.04 -5.53
C ALA A 110 -10.05 -1.11 -5.33
N HIS A 111 -10.05 0.08 -5.94
CA HIS A 111 -11.21 1.00 -5.89
C HIS A 111 -12.49 0.39 -6.47
N ARG A 112 -12.39 -0.43 -7.51
CA ARG A 112 -13.54 -1.11 -8.11
C ARG A 112 -14.06 -2.20 -7.18
N LEU A 113 -13.16 -2.99 -6.61
CA LEU A 113 -13.52 -4.06 -5.66
C LEU A 113 -14.17 -3.48 -4.39
N ALA A 114 -13.53 -2.48 -3.78
CA ALA A 114 -14.05 -1.82 -2.58
C ALA A 114 -15.40 -1.12 -2.83
N LYS A 115 -15.59 -0.51 -4.00
CA LYS A 115 -16.88 0.09 -4.38
C LYS A 115 -17.97 -0.96 -4.57
N ALA A 116 -17.64 -2.09 -5.21
CA ALA A 116 -18.59 -3.18 -5.40
C ALA A 116 -19.03 -3.77 -4.05
N ALA A 117 -18.06 -4.06 -3.17
CA ALA A 117 -18.32 -4.53 -1.82
C ALA A 117 -19.18 -3.54 -0.99
N ALA A 118 -18.87 -2.25 -1.03
CA ALA A 118 -19.68 -1.23 -0.34
C ALA A 118 -21.12 -1.18 -0.86
N ALA A 119 -21.35 -1.33 -2.16
CA ALA A 119 -22.69 -1.30 -2.75
C ALA A 119 -23.59 -2.47 -2.29
N GLN A 120 -23.00 -3.58 -1.87
CA GLN A 120 -23.72 -4.75 -1.32
C GLN A 120 -23.69 -4.80 0.23
N GLY A 121 -23.11 -3.80 0.90
CA GLY A 121 -23.00 -3.76 2.37
C GLY A 121 -21.83 -4.57 2.96
N GLY A 122 -20.90 -5.04 2.12
CA GLY A 122 -19.78 -5.90 2.49
C GLY A 122 -19.81 -7.27 1.80
N ASP A 123 -18.66 -7.94 1.71
CA ASP A 123 -18.49 -9.28 1.15
C ASP A 123 -17.77 -10.19 2.15
N ASP A 124 -18.50 -10.58 3.20
CA ASP A 124 -17.96 -11.42 4.28
C ASP A 124 -17.53 -12.81 3.78
N ALA A 125 -18.16 -13.33 2.73
CA ALA A 125 -17.77 -14.59 2.11
C ALA A 125 -16.40 -14.48 1.41
N LEU A 126 -16.18 -13.40 0.66
CA LEU A 126 -14.90 -13.13 0.02
C LEU A 126 -13.80 -12.93 1.07
N VAL A 127 -14.00 -12.08 2.08
CA VAL A 127 -12.95 -11.84 3.08
C VAL A 127 -12.68 -13.07 3.96
N ALA A 128 -13.68 -13.91 4.25
CA ALA A 128 -13.41 -15.21 4.87
C ALA A 128 -12.50 -16.09 3.98
N SER A 129 -12.69 -16.08 2.66
CA SER A 129 -11.78 -16.77 1.74
C SER A 129 -10.36 -16.18 1.76
N LEU A 130 -10.23 -14.85 1.83
CA LEU A 130 -8.92 -14.20 1.96
C LEU A 130 -8.23 -14.58 3.27
N GLY A 131 -8.98 -14.70 4.37
CA GLY A 131 -8.48 -15.17 5.65
C GLY A 131 -7.89 -16.57 5.54
N ARG A 132 -8.61 -17.50 4.88
CA ARG A 132 -8.10 -18.85 4.61
C ARG A 132 -6.80 -18.81 3.80
N GLU A 133 -6.75 -18.05 2.72
CA GLU A 133 -5.52 -17.96 1.93
C GLU A 133 -4.33 -17.46 2.76
N LEU A 134 -4.52 -16.40 3.55
CA LEU A 134 -3.44 -15.88 4.38
C LEU A 134 -2.98 -16.90 5.43
N ALA A 135 -3.90 -17.70 5.99
CA ALA A 135 -3.54 -18.82 6.85
C ALA A 135 -2.69 -19.87 6.10
N ARG A 136 -2.98 -20.16 4.81
CA ARG A 136 -2.13 -21.06 4.00
C ARG A 136 -0.72 -20.50 3.80
N ILE A 137 -0.61 -19.19 3.56
CA ILE A 137 0.70 -18.49 3.48
C ILE A 137 1.45 -18.69 4.80
N HIS A 138 0.79 -18.44 5.93
CA HIS A 138 1.40 -18.52 7.27
C HIS A 138 1.75 -19.96 7.72
N ARG A 139 1.33 -21.00 6.99
CA ARG A 139 1.83 -22.38 7.21
C ARG A 139 3.23 -22.61 6.66
N ILE A 140 3.71 -21.74 5.76
CA ILE A 140 5.09 -21.77 5.30
C ILE A 140 5.95 -21.18 6.42
N THR A 141 6.77 -22.03 7.05
CA THR A 141 7.58 -21.69 8.23
C THR A 141 9.05 -22.02 7.98
N PRO A 142 10.00 -21.27 8.57
CA PRO A 142 11.42 -21.56 8.44
C PRO A 142 11.80 -22.78 9.30
N PRO A 143 12.90 -23.50 8.97
CA PRO A 143 13.81 -23.25 7.85
C PRO A 143 13.28 -23.83 6.52
N ARG A 144 13.55 -23.13 5.40
CA ARG A 144 13.24 -23.55 4.03
C ARG A 144 14.45 -23.27 3.15
N ALA A 145 15.12 -24.31 2.68
CA ALA A 145 16.37 -24.16 1.92
C ALA A 145 16.16 -23.37 0.62
N GLU A 146 15.03 -23.59 -0.05
CA GLU A 146 14.63 -22.89 -1.26
C GLU A 146 14.26 -21.42 -1.05
N LEU A 147 14.02 -21.00 0.21
CA LEU A 147 13.79 -19.61 0.60
C LEU A 147 14.95 -19.03 1.42
N GLY A 148 16.16 -19.59 1.29
CA GLY A 148 17.33 -19.17 2.06
C GLY A 148 17.74 -17.70 1.85
N PHE A 149 17.34 -17.09 0.72
CA PHE A 149 17.59 -15.67 0.44
C PHE A 149 16.82 -14.72 1.39
N LEU A 150 15.78 -15.20 2.08
CA LEU A 150 15.07 -14.42 3.10
C LEU A 150 15.90 -14.23 4.38
N GLY A 151 16.99 -14.99 4.54
CA GLY A 151 17.82 -14.96 5.74
C GLY A 151 17.11 -15.50 6.98
N ASP A 152 17.68 -15.18 8.14
CA ASP A 152 17.12 -15.57 9.43
C ASP A 152 15.97 -14.63 9.85
N PRO A 153 14.90 -15.17 10.47
CA PRO A 153 13.85 -14.35 11.04
C PRO A 153 14.40 -13.45 12.16
N PRO A 154 13.89 -12.22 12.33
CA PRO A 154 14.24 -11.40 13.47
C PRO A 154 13.81 -12.08 14.78
N ALA A 155 14.68 -12.04 15.79
CA ALA A 155 14.37 -12.61 17.11
C ALA A 155 13.15 -11.93 17.77
N ASP A 156 12.99 -10.63 17.53
CA ASP A 156 11.82 -9.86 17.93
C ASP A 156 11.29 -9.04 16.73
N PRO A 157 10.26 -9.55 16.02
CA PRO A 157 9.70 -8.87 14.85
C PRO A 157 9.14 -7.48 15.15
N ALA A 158 8.55 -7.28 16.34
CA ALA A 158 7.91 -6.03 16.73
C ALA A 158 8.96 -4.92 16.95
N LEU A 159 10.00 -5.21 17.72
CA LEU A 159 11.09 -4.25 17.96
C LEU A 159 11.97 -4.06 16.72
N ALA A 160 12.19 -5.10 15.92
CA ALA A 160 12.88 -4.98 14.63
C ALA A 160 12.14 -4.04 13.67
N PHE A 161 10.81 -4.12 13.62
CA PHE A 161 9.99 -3.19 12.84
C PHE A 161 10.18 -1.74 13.32
N VAL A 162 10.08 -1.49 14.63
CA VAL A 162 10.28 -0.14 15.20
C VAL A 162 11.66 0.41 14.85
N ALA A 163 12.72 -0.39 15.02
CA ALA A 163 14.09 -0.01 14.69
C ALA A 163 14.24 0.30 13.20
N SER A 164 13.68 -0.53 12.32
CA SER A 164 13.72 -0.32 10.86
C SER A 164 13.03 0.97 10.43
N MET A 165 11.85 1.27 10.99
CA MET A 165 11.13 2.51 10.67
C MET A 165 11.89 3.74 11.17
N ARG A 166 12.47 3.70 12.39
CA ARG A 166 13.32 4.80 12.89
C ARG A 166 14.54 5.02 12.01
N ALA A 167 15.21 3.95 11.56
CA ALA A 167 16.34 4.06 10.65
C ALA A 167 15.96 4.73 9.31
N ARG A 168 14.75 4.45 8.79
CA ARG A 168 14.22 5.13 7.60
C ARG A 168 13.92 6.61 7.84
N LEU A 169 13.33 6.94 8.98
CA LEU A 169 13.09 8.34 9.37
C LEU A 169 14.40 9.13 9.50
N ASP A 170 15.41 8.52 10.14
CA ASP A 170 16.74 9.11 10.30
C ASP A 170 17.41 9.34 8.93
N ALA A 171 17.34 8.36 8.03
CA ALA A 171 17.87 8.47 6.68
C ALA A 171 17.15 9.55 5.84
N ALA A 172 15.84 9.74 6.05
CA ALA A 172 15.07 10.79 5.37
C ALA A 172 15.40 12.20 5.88
N GLY A 173 15.89 12.33 7.12
CA GLY A 173 16.38 13.58 7.73
C GLY A 173 15.32 14.65 7.98
N THR A 174 14.06 14.44 7.56
CA THR A 174 12.96 15.38 7.80
C THR A 174 12.22 14.95 9.07
N PRO A 175 12.07 15.82 10.09
CA PRO A 175 11.38 15.46 11.32
C PRO A 175 9.94 14.97 11.10
N ARG A 176 9.54 13.90 11.81
CA ARG A 176 8.20 13.31 11.79
C ARG A 176 7.67 13.02 13.20
N PRO A 177 7.32 14.04 13.99
CA PRO A 177 6.90 13.85 15.39
C PRO A 177 5.74 12.85 15.59
N VAL A 178 4.74 12.83 14.70
CA VAL A 178 3.61 11.89 14.82
C VAL A 178 4.03 10.44 14.53
N MET A 179 4.94 10.23 13.59
CA MET A 179 5.47 8.88 13.33
C MET A 179 6.34 8.42 14.50
N GLU A 180 7.16 9.31 15.09
CA GLU A 180 7.88 9.01 16.33
C GLU A 180 6.94 8.71 17.49
N TRP A 181 5.81 9.42 17.61
CA TRP A 181 4.78 9.16 18.61
C TRP A 181 4.21 7.74 18.48
N GLY A 182 3.87 7.34 17.26
CA GLY A 182 3.46 5.97 16.96
C GLY A 182 4.53 4.93 17.27
N LEU A 183 5.78 5.17 16.85
CA LEU A 183 6.90 4.23 17.06
C LEU A 183 7.29 4.11 18.54
N GLU A 184 7.20 5.19 19.31
CA GLU A 184 7.37 5.19 20.75
C GLU A 184 6.29 4.36 21.44
N ALA A 185 5.02 4.56 21.08
CA ALA A 185 3.91 3.78 21.61
C ALA A 185 4.06 2.28 21.27
N MET A 186 4.43 1.96 20.03
CA MET A 186 4.75 0.59 19.64
C MET A 186 5.89 -0.01 20.48
N ALA A 187 6.97 0.72 20.74
CA ALA A 187 8.05 0.20 21.57
C ALA A 187 7.58 -0.16 23.00
N ARG A 188 6.61 0.58 23.56
CA ARG A 188 6.02 0.29 24.88
C ARG A 188 5.06 -0.89 24.87
N HIS A 189 4.30 -1.05 23.78
CA HIS A 189 3.24 -2.05 23.63
C HIS A 189 3.68 -3.27 22.80
N ALA A 190 4.98 -3.44 22.54
CA ALA A 190 5.50 -4.52 21.73
C ALA A 190 5.06 -5.89 22.32
N PRO A 191 4.31 -6.69 21.56
CA PRO A 191 3.86 -7.99 22.05
C PRO A 191 5.04 -8.97 22.07
N PRO A 192 5.02 -10.02 22.92
CA PRO A 192 6.06 -11.02 22.94
C PRO A 192 6.16 -11.73 21.57
N PRO A 193 7.37 -12.07 21.09
CA PRO A 193 7.56 -12.72 19.80
C PRO A 193 6.80 -14.05 19.67
N LEU A 194 6.31 -14.34 18.47
CA LEU A 194 5.72 -15.62 18.09
C LEU A 194 6.66 -16.39 17.15
N PRO A 195 6.47 -17.71 16.97
CA PRO A 195 7.15 -18.45 15.91
C PRO A 195 6.95 -17.76 14.55
N PRO A 196 8.03 -17.51 13.80
CA PRO A 196 7.95 -16.78 12.55
C PRO A 196 7.27 -17.59 11.45
N VAL A 197 6.51 -16.90 10.62
CA VAL A 197 5.86 -17.45 9.42
C VAL A 197 6.29 -16.65 8.20
N LEU A 198 6.02 -17.17 6.99
CA LEU A 198 6.16 -16.36 5.79
C LEU A 198 5.07 -15.28 5.81
N ASN A 199 5.48 -14.02 5.79
CA ASN A 199 4.60 -12.90 5.57
C ASN A 199 4.70 -12.47 4.10
N HIS A 200 3.57 -12.15 3.50
CA HIS A 200 3.50 -11.49 2.20
C HIS A 200 3.98 -10.03 2.28
N ASN A 201 3.77 -9.35 3.42
CA ASN A 201 4.08 -7.94 3.69
C ASN A 201 3.41 -6.89 2.80
N ASP A 202 2.62 -7.31 1.81
CA ASP A 202 1.76 -6.44 1.00
C ASP A 202 0.42 -7.13 0.65
N PHE A 203 -0.13 -7.91 1.59
CA PHE A 203 -1.42 -8.57 1.43
C PHE A 203 -2.57 -7.56 1.57
N ARG A 204 -2.96 -6.93 0.44
CA ARG A 204 -4.00 -5.88 0.38
C ARG A 204 -4.92 -6.03 -0.82
N THR A 205 -6.07 -5.35 -0.81
CA THR A 205 -7.09 -5.41 -1.86
C THR A 205 -6.58 -5.09 -3.28
N GLY A 206 -5.49 -4.33 -3.40
CA GLY A 206 -4.86 -4.06 -4.70
C GLY A 206 -3.93 -5.15 -5.23
N ASN A 207 -3.60 -6.14 -4.40
CA ASN A 207 -2.72 -7.27 -4.72
C ASN A 207 -3.47 -8.60 -4.68
N ILE A 208 -4.80 -8.55 -4.75
CA ILE A 208 -5.65 -9.72 -4.95
C ILE A 208 -6.43 -9.55 -6.26
N MET A 209 -6.74 -10.65 -6.92
CA MET A 209 -7.62 -10.69 -8.09
C MET A 209 -8.93 -11.35 -7.73
N VAL A 210 -10.04 -10.72 -8.10
CA VAL A 210 -11.38 -11.23 -7.84
C VAL A 210 -12.19 -11.28 -9.13
N GLU A 211 -12.88 -12.40 -9.35
CA GLU A 211 -13.84 -12.60 -10.43
C GLU A 211 -15.13 -13.21 -9.88
N GLY A 212 -16.27 -12.58 -10.17
CA GLY A 212 -17.58 -13.10 -9.73
C GLY A 212 -17.70 -13.30 -8.21
N GLY A 213 -17.04 -12.44 -7.40
CA GLY A 213 -17.02 -12.55 -5.94
C GLY A 213 -16.09 -13.63 -5.39
N ARG A 214 -15.25 -14.25 -6.23
CA ARG A 214 -14.29 -15.29 -5.83
C ARG A 214 -12.86 -14.81 -6.07
N LEU A 215 -11.98 -15.11 -5.13
CA LEU A 215 -10.55 -14.90 -5.31
C LEU A 215 -10.03 -15.81 -6.43
N THR A 216 -9.20 -15.25 -7.31
CA THR A 216 -8.53 -15.97 -8.39
C THR A 216 -7.01 -15.91 -8.30
N ALA A 217 -6.45 -14.93 -7.59
CA ALA A 217 -5.01 -14.85 -7.30
C ALA A 217 -4.67 -13.93 -6.14
N VAL A 218 -3.63 -14.31 -5.39
CA VAL A 218 -2.78 -13.44 -4.57
C VAL A 218 -1.54 -13.09 -5.39
N LEU A 219 -1.23 -11.80 -5.52
CA LEU A 219 -0.19 -11.24 -6.39
C LEU A 219 0.90 -10.52 -5.60
N ASP A 220 2.01 -10.24 -6.27
CA ASP A 220 3.02 -9.26 -5.83
C ASP A 220 3.77 -9.64 -4.54
N TRP A 221 4.63 -10.66 -4.66
CA TRP A 221 5.34 -11.27 -3.53
C TRP A 221 6.70 -10.62 -3.25
N GLU A 222 6.97 -9.47 -3.86
CA GLU A 222 8.28 -8.82 -3.88
C GLU A 222 8.78 -8.32 -2.51
N PHE A 223 7.92 -8.28 -1.50
CA PHE A 223 8.26 -7.85 -0.14
C PHE A 223 8.18 -8.99 0.89
N ALA A 224 7.96 -10.22 0.45
CA ALA A 224 7.78 -11.33 1.38
C ALA A 224 9.02 -11.54 2.26
N ALA A 225 8.80 -11.84 3.54
CA ALA A 225 9.86 -12.07 4.51
C ALA A 225 9.35 -12.89 5.68
N TRP A 226 10.24 -13.43 6.51
CA TRP A 226 9.85 -14.05 7.77
C TRP A 226 9.39 -13.00 8.79
N GLY A 227 8.28 -13.24 9.46
CA GLY A 227 7.73 -12.28 10.42
C GLY A 227 6.68 -12.84 11.37
N ASP A 228 6.06 -11.93 12.13
CA ASP A 228 4.89 -12.24 12.96
C ASP A 228 3.65 -12.37 12.07
N PRO A 229 2.83 -13.43 12.20
CA PRO A 229 1.61 -13.61 11.40
C PRO A 229 0.64 -12.42 11.50
N HIS A 230 0.63 -11.67 12.59
CA HIS A 230 -0.27 -10.54 12.77
C HIS A 230 0.12 -9.33 11.93
N ALA A 231 1.35 -9.26 11.42
CA ALA A 231 1.76 -8.13 10.57
C ALA A 231 0.96 -8.09 9.26
N ASP A 232 0.67 -9.22 8.63
CA ASP A 232 -0.17 -9.26 7.42
C ASP A 232 -1.65 -9.08 7.74
N LEU A 233 -2.13 -9.62 8.88
CA LEU A 233 -3.51 -9.41 9.34
C LEU A 233 -3.76 -7.92 9.61
N GLY A 234 -2.85 -7.27 10.33
CA GLY A 234 -2.88 -5.84 10.61
C GLY A 234 -2.72 -5.01 9.34
N TRP A 235 -1.88 -5.43 8.39
CA TRP A 235 -1.78 -4.78 7.08
C TRP A 235 -3.11 -4.81 6.34
N PHE A 236 -3.75 -5.97 6.20
CA PHE A 236 -5.02 -6.06 5.48
C PHE A 236 -6.14 -5.27 6.15
N CYS A 237 -6.13 -5.20 7.49
CA CYS A 237 -7.14 -4.50 8.26
C CYS A 237 -6.86 -3.02 8.48
N ALA A 238 -5.67 -2.49 8.19
CA ALA A 238 -5.34 -1.11 8.50
C ALA A 238 -6.23 -0.09 7.74
N PRO A 239 -6.60 1.05 8.35
CA PRO A 239 -7.47 2.07 7.72
C PRO A 239 -7.02 2.52 6.33
N CYS A 240 -5.71 2.64 6.11
CA CYS A 240 -5.11 3.06 4.85
C CYS A 240 -5.40 2.11 3.68
N TRP A 241 -5.80 0.87 3.95
CA TRP A 241 -6.14 -0.14 2.93
C TRP A 241 -7.64 -0.39 2.79
N ARG A 242 -8.49 0.47 3.39
CA ARG A 242 -9.95 0.35 3.33
C ARG A 242 -10.61 1.19 2.23
N PHE A 243 -9.85 1.95 1.45
CA PHE A 243 -10.34 2.77 0.32
C PHE A 243 -11.51 3.71 0.67
N GLY A 244 -11.50 4.25 1.90
CA GLY A 244 -12.56 5.12 2.44
C GLY A 244 -13.71 4.38 3.13
N ASN A 245 -13.80 3.06 3.02
CA ASN A 245 -14.83 2.25 3.67
C ASN A 245 -14.46 1.93 5.13
N ARG A 246 -14.50 2.92 6.04
CA ARG A 246 -14.06 2.74 7.44
C ARG A 246 -14.76 1.57 8.17
N ALA A 247 -16.02 1.30 7.85
CA ALA A 247 -16.82 0.22 8.45
C ALA A 247 -16.52 -1.19 7.87
N LEU A 248 -15.92 -1.29 6.69
CA LEU A 248 -15.51 -2.55 6.07
C LEU A 248 -14.04 -2.80 6.42
N GLU A 249 -13.83 -3.30 7.63
CA GLU A 249 -12.52 -3.30 8.27
C GLU A 249 -11.48 -4.19 7.59
N ALA A 250 -11.89 -5.22 6.86
CA ALA A 250 -11.01 -6.11 6.12
C ALA A 250 -10.84 -5.60 4.68
N GLY A 251 -9.76 -4.86 4.41
CA GLY A 251 -9.39 -4.35 3.08
C GLY A 251 -10.41 -3.42 2.41
N GLY A 252 -11.39 -2.90 3.16
CA GLY A 252 -12.52 -2.16 2.58
C GLY A 252 -13.55 -3.04 1.88
N LEU A 253 -13.50 -4.36 2.11
CA LEU A 253 -14.32 -5.37 1.43
C LEU A 253 -15.38 -6.00 2.34
N GLY A 254 -15.06 -6.27 3.61
CA GLY A 254 -15.96 -6.98 4.52
C GLY A 254 -15.60 -6.77 5.98
N SER A 255 -16.26 -7.50 6.87
CA SER A 255 -16.01 -7.42 8.30
C SER A 255 -14.67 -8.04 8.69
N ARG A 256 -13.98 -7.46 9.69
CA ARG A 256 -12.79 -8.06 10.30
C ARG A 256 -13.12 -9.44 10.87
N ALA A 257 -14.29 -9.57 11.50
CA ALA A 257 -14.73 -10.83 12.11
C ALA A 257 -14.79 -11.98 11.09
N ALA A 258 -15.37 -11.76 9.90
CA ALA A 258 -15.43 -12.79 8.87
C ALA A 258 -14.04 -13.16 8.32
N PHE A 259 -13.16 -12.17 8.13
CA PHE A 259 -11.77 -12.40 7.72
C PHE A 259 -11.01 -13.27 8.73
N LEU A 260 -11.06 -12.91 10.02
CA LEU A 260 -10.38 -13.68 11.07
C LEU A 260 -11.00 -15.06 11.29
N ALA A 261 -12.32 -15.21 11.11
CA ALA A 261 -12.99 -16.50 11.17
C ALA A 261 -12.50 -17.44 10.06
N GLY A 262 -12.36 -16.92 8.82
CA GLY A 262 -11.77 -17.67 7.73
C GLY A 262 -10.31 -18.05 7.97
N TYR A 263 -9.51 -17.12 8.53
CA TYR A 263 -8.15 -17.43 8.94
C TYR A 263 -8.11 -18.56 9.98
N ALA A 264 -8.94 -18.46 11.03
CA ALA A 264 -8.99 -19.42 12.11
C ALA A 264 -9.39 -20.83 11.64
N GLU A 265 -10.35 -20.91 10.71
CA GLU A 265 -10.81 -22.16 10.10
C GLU A 265 -9.66 -22.94 9.44
N GLU A 266 -8.81 -22.26 8.66
CA GLU A 266 -7.71 -22.88 7.92
C GLU A 266 -6.43 -23.04 8.76
N ALA A 267 -6.17 -22.13 9.70
CA ALA A 267 -5.01 -22.20 10.61
C ALA A 267 -5.23 -23.21 11.75
N GLY A 268 -6.48 -23.55 12.07
CA GLY A 268 -6.84 -24.41 13.20
C GLY A 268 -6.89 -23.69 14.55
N ALA A 269 -6.56 -22.39 14.59
CA ALA A 269 -6.64 -21.55 15.77
C ALA A 269 -6.91 -20.09 15.36
N ALA A 270 -7.67 -19.37 16.19
CA ALA A 270 -7.90 -17.95 15.98
C ALA A 270 -6.62 -17.14 16.26
N PRO A 271 -6.34 -16.09 15.46
CA PRO A 271 -5.28 -15.14 15.79
C PRO A 271 -5.64 -14.39 17.08
N ASP A 272 -4.63 -13.91 17.78
CA ASP A 272 -4.81 -13.16 19.02
C ASP A 272 -5.34 -11.75 18.69
N PRO A 273 -6.60 -11.43 19.05
CA PRO A 273 -7.20 -10.16 18.71
C PRO A 273 -6.48 -8.97 19.37
N ASP A 274 -5.82 -9.17 20.50
CA ASP A 274 -5.16 -8.10 21.25
C ASP A 274 -3.86 -7.64 20.56
N ARG A 275 -3.32 -8.44 19.64
CA ARG A 275 -2.14 -8.09 18.84
C ARG A 275 -2.49 -7.26 17.60
N LEU A 276 -3.74 -7.31 17.14
CA LEU A 276 -4.13 -6.64 15.89
C LEU A 276 -3.98 -5.12 15.93
N PRO A 277 -4.41 -4.38 16.98
CA PRO A 277 -4.23 -2.93 17.03
C PRO A 277 -2.76 -2.51 16.89
N PHE A 278 -1.82 -3.27 17.47
CA PHE A 278 -0.39 -3.03 17.34
C PHE A 278 0.08 -3.14 15.87
N TRP A 279 -0.35 -4.20 15.17
CA TRP A 279 0.08 -4.44 13.80
C TRP A 279 -0.68 -3.59 12.77
N GLU A 280 -1.91 -3.14 13.07
CA GLU A 280 -2.59 -2.10 12.28
C GLU A 280 -1.88 -0.75 12.41
N LEU A 281 -1.40 -0.39 13.60
CA LEU A 281 -0.56 0.81 13.78
C LEU A 281 0.76 0.67 13.00
N ALA A 282 1.40 -0.51 13.07
CA ALA A 282 2.61 -0.81 12.30
C ALA A 282 2.39 -0.60 10.79
N ALA A 283 1.26 -1.09 10.27
CA ALA A 283 0.88 -0.92 8.87
C ALA A 283 0.68 0.56 8.49
N THR A 284 -0.05 1.33 9.30
CA THR A 284 -0.26 2.76 9.06
C THR A 284 1.07 3.52 9.06
N ILE A 285 1.97 3.26 10.03
CA ILE A 285 3.29 3.90 10.09
C ILE A 285 4.15 3.52 8.89
N ARG A 286 4.21 2.24 8.53
CA ARG A 286 4.95 1.77 7.35
C ARG A 286 4.49 2.50 6.10
N TRP A 287 3.17 2.62 5.89
CA TRP A 287 2.63 3.35 4.75
C TRP A 287 2.92 4.85 4.81
N ALA A 288 2.88 5.46 5.99
CA ALA A 288 3.18 6.88 6.16
C ALA A 288 4.65 7.20 5.86
N VAL A 289 5.59 6.32 6.25
CA VAL A 289 7.01 6.40 5.87
C VAL A 289 7.17 6.24 4.37
N ILE A 290 6.56 5.23 3.74
CA ILE A 290 6.61 5.02 2.28
C ILE A 290 6.07 6.24 1.52
N ALA A 291 4.93 6.78 1.95
CA ALA A 291 4.32 7.95 1.32
C ALA A 291 5.21 9.21 1.43
N ALA A 292 5.87 9.40 2.57
CA ALA A 292 6.85 10.47 2.75
C ALA A 292 8.08 10.28 1.84
N ASP A 293 8.59 9.05 1.71
CA ASP A 293 9.73 8.72 0.83
C ASP A 293 9.40 8.96 -0.65
N GLN A 294 8.18 8.62 -1.09
CA GLN A 294 7.71 8.92 -2.45
C GLN A 294 7.63 10.43 -2.70
N GLY A 295 7.13 11.20 -1.72
CA GLY A 295 7.17 12.66 -1.78
C GLY A 295 8.60 13.21 -1.88
N ALA A 296 9.53 12.68 -1.10
CA ALA A 296 10.93 13.09 -1.13
C ALA A 296 11.60 12.80 -2.49
N ARG A 297 11.27 11.66 -3.14
CA ARG A 297 11.73 11.36 -4.51
C ARG A 297 11.25 12.41 -5.50
N HIS A 298 9.97 12.78 -5.44
CA HIS A 298 9.40 13.86 -6.27
C HIS A 298 10.11 15.19 -6.05
N LEU A 299 10.25 15.61 -4.79
CA LEU A 299 10.85 16.90 -4.42
C LEU A 299 12.35 16.97 -4.79
N SER A 300 13.07 15.86 -4.69
CA SER A 300 14.49 15.80 -5.09
C SER A 300 14.71 15.89 -6.61
N GLY A 301 13.66 15.80 -7.42
CA GLY A 301 13.75 15.79 -8.88
C GLY A 301 14.27 14.48 -9.49
N ARG A 302 14.64 13.49 -8.66
CA ARG A 302 15.07 12.14 -9.10
C ARG A 302 13.99 11.44 -9.92
N GLU A 303 12.72 11.63 -9.56
CA GLU A 303 11.58 11.12 -10.30
C GLU A 303 10.38 12.05 -10.14
N ARG A 304 9.99 12.73 -11.21
CA ARG A 304 8.86 13.67 -11.17
C ARG A 304 7.61 12.97 -11.69
N GLY A 305 6.67 12.68 -10.78
CA GLY A 305 5.34 12.16 -11.11
C GLY A 305 4.26 12.80 -10.26
N LEU A 306 3.09 13.06 -10.86
CA LEU A 306 1.93 13.60 -10.15
C LEU A 306 1.44 12.62 -9.06
N GLU A 307 1.52 11.32 -9.32
CA GLU A 307 1.17 10.27 -8.36
C GLU A 307 2.05 10.32 -7.11
N LEU A 308 3.37 10.45 -7.28
CA LEU A 308 4.32 10.58 -6.17
C LEU A 308 4.05 11.84 -5.34
N ALA A 309 3.77 12.97 -6.00
CA ALA A 309 3.42 14.22 -5.34
C ALA A 309 2.12 14.11 -4.54
N LEU A 310 1.09 13.49 -5.12
CA LEU A 310 -0.20 13.28 -4.45
C LEU A 310 -0.11 12.25 -3.33
N THR A 311 0.76 11.24 -3.44
CA THR A 311 0.96 10.26 -2.37
C THR A 311 1.53 10.93 -1.11
N ALA A 312 2.42 11.91 -1.26
CA ALA A 312 2.92 12.70 -0.14
C ALA A 312 1.79 13.46 0.61
N GLN A 313 0.70 13.81 -0.08
CA GLN A 313 -0.44 14.51 0.49
C GLN A 313 -1.34 13.60 1.35
N ILE A 314 -1.12 12.29 1.33
CA ILE A 314 -1.85 11.32 2.16
C ILE A 314 -1.26 11.27 3.58
N VAL A 315 0.01 11.65 3.77
CA VAL A 315 0.73 11.57 5.06
C VAL A 315 -0.05 12.19 6.23
N PRO A 316 -0.66 13.39 6.12
CA PRO A 316 -1.45 13.96 7.22
C PRO A 316 -2.64 13.08 7.64
N GLU A 317 -3.33 12.43 6.70
CA GLU A 317 -4.44 11.53 7.03
C GLU A 317 -3.94 10.29 7.78
N LEU A 318 -2.78 9.75 7.39
CA LEU A 318 -2.14 8.64 8.08
C LEU A 318 -1.68 9.03 9.48
N GLU A 319 -1.23 10.28 9.67
CA GLU A 319 -0.90 10.82 10.98
C GLU A 319 -2.14 10.91 11.89
N LEU A 320 -3.33 11.25 11.36
CA LEU A 320 -4.57 11.19 12.14
C LEU A 320 -4.90 9.77 12.59
N ASP A 321 -4.78 8.80 11.67
CA ASP A 321 -5.02 7.41 12.00
C ASP A 321 -3.99 6.88 13.01
N ILE A 322 -2.70 7.26 12.90
CA ILE A 322 -1.67 6.94 13.90
C ILE A 322 -2.05 7.48 15.28
N LEU A 323 -2.44 8.75 15.38
CA LEU A 323 -2.84 9.35 16.66
C LEU A 323 -4.04 8.61 17.27
N ALA A 324 -5.05 8.29 16.47
CA ALA A 324 -6.22 7.55 16.93
C ALA A 324 -5.90 6.09 17.34
N GLN A 325 -5.01 5.43 16.61
CA GLN A 325 -4.57 4.07 16.92
C GLN A 325 -3.72 4.02 18.21
N VAL A 326 -2.87 5.03 18.45
CA VAL A 326 -2.13 5.16 19.71
C VAL A 326 -3.08 5.41 20.88
N ASP A 327 -4.07 6.31 20.71
CA ASP A 327 -5.11 6.54 21.73
C ASP A 327 -5.80 5.20 22.09
N GLY A 328 -6.11 4.36 21.09
CA GLY A 328 -6.67 3.02 21.27
C GLY A 328 -5.75 2.05 22.03
N LEU A 329 -4.45 2.02 21.71
CA LEU A 329 -3.47 1.17 22.42
C LEU A 329 -3.26 1.61 23.88
N ASP A 330 -3.26 2.92 24.14
CA ASP A 330 -3.12 3.47 25.49
C ASP A 330 -4.44 3.41 26.30
N GLY A 331 -5.53 2.87 25.72
CA GLY A 331 -6.84 2.76 26.36
C GLY A 331 -7.52 4.12 26.59
N VAL A 332 -7.12 5.14 25.85
CA VAL A 332 -7.68 6.50 25.92
C VAL A 332 -8.90 6.57 25.01
N ALA A 333 -10.04 7.02 25.57
CA ALA A 333 -11.23 7.22 24.77
C ALA A 333 -10.97 8.27 23.67
N VAL A 334 -11.23 7.90 22.42
CA VAL A 334 -11.16 8.82 21.28
C VAL A 334 -12.20 9.92 21.49
N GLN A 335 -11.75 11.12 21.85
CA GLN A 335 -12.65 12.27 21.87
C GLN A 335 -12.81 12.81 20.44
N PRO A 336 -14.05 12.93 19.92
CA PRO A 336 -14.29 13.64 18.67
C PRO A 336 -13.98 15.12 18.91
N THR A 337 -12.81 15.57 18.47
CA THR A 337 -12.50 16.99 18.41
C THR A 337 -13.17 17.57 17.19
N ALA A 338 -14.01 18.59 17.39
CA ALA A 338 -14.57 19.34 16.28
C ALA A 338 -13.42 19.93 15.45
N PRO A 339 -13.46 19.85 14.11
CA PRO A 339 -12.43 20.46 13.28
C PRO A 339 -12.39 21.95 13.59
N GLU A 340 -11.20 22.45 13.97
CA GLU A 340 -10.98 23.89 14.02
C GLU A 340 -11.22 24.45 12.61
N ALA A 341 -12.00 25.53 12.54
CA ALA A 341 -12.27 26.18 11.27
C ALA A 341 -10.96 26.71 10.69
N VAL A 342 -10.45 26.06 9.64
CA VAL A 342 -9.30 26.59 8.93
C VAL A 342 -9.74 27.89 8.25
N PRO A 343 -9.04 29.01 8.49
CA PRO A 343 -9.41 30.28 7.89
C PRO A 343 -9.46 30.11 6.38
N ARG A 344 -10.64 30.27 5.80
CA ARG A 344 -10.81 30.33 4.34
C ARG A 344 -10.12 31.60 3.86
N HIS A 345 -9.42 31.52 2.73
CA HIS A 345 -8.94 32.72 2.06
C HIS A 345 -10.14 33.63 1.79
N ALA A 346 -10.21 34.78 2.47
CA ALA A 346 -11.15 35.82 2.12
C ALA A 346 -10.52 36.58 0.94
N PRO A 347 -11.22 36.74 -0.20
CA PRO A 347 -10.68 37.48 -1.32
C PRO A 347 -10.30 38.88 -0.85
N SER A 348 -9.08 39.32 -1.20
CA SER A 348 -8.62 40.65 -0.81
C SER A 348 -9.53 41.70 -1.45
N PRO A 349 -10.11 42.64 -0.68
CA PRO A 349 -10.98 43.69 -1.22
C PRO A 349 -10.24 44.70 -2.11
N LEU A 350 -8.92 44.55 -2.27
CA LEU A 350 -8.04 45.40 -3.07
C LEU A 350 -7.68 44.80 -4.44
N LEU A 351 -8.22 43.62 -4.79
CA LEU A 351 -7.91 42.97 -6.07
C LEU A 351 -8.84 43.45 -7.18
N GLU A 352 -8.27 43.97 -8.26
CA GLU A 352 -8.99 44.30 -9.51
C GLU A 352 -9.18 43.08 -10.44
N ALA A 353 -8.66 41.89 -10.05
CA ALA A 353 -8.69 40.65 -10.81
C ALA A 353 -8.70 39.40 -9.88
N PRO A 354 -9.13 38.22 -10.37
CA PRO A 354 -9.06 36.96 -9.59
C PRO A 354 -7.67 36.67 -9.02
N ASP A 355 -7.60 36.23 -7.77
CA ASP A 355 -6.35 35.77 -7.15
C ASP A 355 -5.97 34.35 -7.62
N ALA A 356 -4.78 33.90 -7.20
CA ALA A 356 -4.25 32.60 -7.58
C ALA A 356 -5.12 31.42 -7.07
N ALA A 357 -5.79 31.55 -5.92
CA ALA A 357 -6.64 30.50 -5.38
C ALA A 357 -7.93 30.37 -6.21
N ASP A 358 -8.53 31.49 -6.59
CA ASP A 358 -9.69 31.57 -7.48
C ASP A 358 -9.39 31.05 -8.90
N LEU A 359 -8.24 31.42 -9.47
CA LEU A 359 -7.79 30.92 -10.77
C LEU A 359 -7.64 29.40 -10.78
N LEU A 360 -7.04 28.83 -9.73
CA LEU A 360 -6.92 27.38 -9.58
C LEU A 360 -8.29 26.71 -9.41
N ALA A 361 -9.18 27.27 -8.58
CA ALA A 361 -10.52 26.73 -8.38
C ALA A 361 -11.31 26.72 -9.71
N THR A 362 -11.28 27.82 -10.45
CA THR A 362 -11.91 27.96 -11.77
C THR A 362 -11.32 26.98 -12.78
N ALA A 363 -9.99 26.82 -12.82
CA ALA A 363 -9.33 25.86 -13.70
C ALA A 363 -9.76 24.42 -13.40
N ARG A 364 -9.92 24.06 -12.12
CA ARG A 364 -10.42 22.75 -11.70
C ARG A 364 -11.86 22.52 -12.14
N GLU A 365 -12.74 23.51 -12.02
CA GLU A 365 -14.13 23.41 -12.47
C GLU A 365 -14.21 23.21 -13.98
N ALA A 366 -13.43 23.96 -14.76
CA ALA A 366 -13.34 23.78 -16.20
C ALA A 366 -12.82 22.37 -16.56
N LEU A 367 -11.79 21.90 -15.85
CA LEU A 367 -11.24 20.55 -16.04
C LEU A 367 -12.28 19.47 -15.78
N LEU A 368 -13.00 19.52 -14.66
CA LEU A 368 -13.98 18.48 -14.28
C LEU A 368 -15.28 18.57 -15.08
N GLY A 369 -15.79 19.77 -15.32
CA GLY A 369 -17.11 19.99 -15.92
C GLY A 369 -17.11 20.00 -17.45
N LYS A 370 -16.00 20.42 -18.08
CA LYS A 370 -15.91 20.58 -19.55
C LYS A 370 -14.91 19.63 -20.17
N LEU A 371 -13.67 19.59 -19.66
CA LEU A 371 -12.60 18.83 -20.30
C LEU A 371 -12.72 17.32 -20.03
N LEU A 372 -12.94 16.92 -18.79
CA LEU A 372 -13.00 15.51 -18.40
C LEU A 372 -14.07 14.72 -19.19
N PRO A 373 -15.31 15.22 -19.39
CA PRO A 373 -16.30 14.53 -20.23
C PRO A 373 -15.90 14.42 -21.70
N ALA A 374 -15.05 15.34 -22.20
CA ALA A 374 -14.56 15.34 -23.57
C ALA A 374 -13.29 14.49 -23.78
N LEU A 375 -12.63 14.04 -22.71
CA LEU A 375 -11.44 13.20 -22.79
C LEU A 375 -11.80 11.72 -23.05
N PRO A 376 -10.91 10.97 -23.73
CA PRO A 376 -11.00 9.51 -23.78
C PRO A 376 -11.03 8.90 -22.37
N PRO A 377 -11.79 7.80 -22.14
CA PRO A 377 -11.89 7.16 -20.81
C PRO A 377 -10.54 6.79 -20.18
N ALA A 378 -9.54 6.45 -20.99
CA ALA A 378 -8.19 6.12 -20.52
C ALA A 378 -7.51 7.28 -19.77
N LEU A 379 -7.86 8.54 -20.09
CA LEU A 379 -7.28 9.74 -19.47
C LEU A 379 -8.11 10.26 -18.28
N HIS A 380 -9.25 9.63 -17.97
CA HIS A 380 -10.14 10.11 -16.91
C HIS A 380 -9.50 10.04 -15.53
N TYR A 381 -8.67 9.03 -15.29
CA TYR A 381 -7.94 8.88 -14.03
C TYR A 381 -6.94 10.02 -13.84
N GLU A 382 -6.08 10.27 -14.83
CA GLU A 382 -5.08 11.34 -14.81
C GLU A 382 -5.72 12.72 -14.66
N ALA A 383 -6.81 13.00 -15.38
CA ALA A 383 -7.54 14.26 -15.27
C ALA A 383 -8.11 14.48 -13.86
N ARG A 384 -8.62 13.42 -13.21
CA ARG A 384 -9.09 13.49 -11.81
C ARG A 384 -7.94 13.71 -10.83
N MET A 385 -6.77 13.11 -11.06
CA MET A 385 -5.58 13.37 -10.26
C MET A 385 -5.14 14.84 -10.38
N ALA A 386 -5.10 15.39 -11.59
CA ALA A 386 -4.78 16.79 -11.82
C ALA A 386 -5.78 17.73 -11.11
N ALA A 387 -7.08 17.43 -11.22
CA ALA A 387 -8.11 18.17 -10.49
C ALA A 387 -7.95 18.11 -8.96
N ASN A 388 -7.46 16.98 -8.41
CA ASN A 388 -7.16 16.87 -6.99
C ASN A 388 -5.97 17.74 -6.59
N ALA A 389 -4.88 17.69 -7.36
CA ALA A 389 -3.70 18.51 -7.12
C ALA A 389 -4.01 20.02 -7.15
N ILE A 390 -4.82 20.46 -8.11
CA ILE A 390 -5.29 21.86 -8.20
C ILE A 390 -6.07 22.24 -6.95
N ALA A 391 -6.93 21.34 -6.44
CA ALA A 391 -7.72 21.60 -5.24
C ALA A 391 -6.82 21.77 -4.00
N ILE A 392 -5.78 20.93 -3.86
CA ILE A 392 -4.81 21.01 -2.77
C ILE A 392 -4.02 22.32 -2.88
N ALA A 393 -3.52 22.64 -4.07
CA ALA A 393 -2.76 23.88 -4.31
C ALA A 393 -3.60 25.13 -4.02
N SER A 394 -4.86 25.16 -4.45
CA SER A 394 -5.79 26.26 -4.16
C SER A 394 -5.97 26.50 -2.65
N ARG A 395 -6.09 25.42 -1.85
CA ARG A 395 -6.20 25.52 -0.38
C ARG A 395 -4.90 25.92 0.32
N ALA A 396 -3.74 25.61 -0.26
CA ALA A 396 -2.46 25.96 0.31
C ALA A 396 -2.12 27.46 0.18
N ILE A 397 -2.78 28.17 -0.75
CA ILE A 397 -2.56 29.60 -0.97
C ILE A 397 -3.08 30.39 0.22
N GLY A 398 -2.24 31.26 0.77
CA GLY A 398 -2.62 32.16 1.87
C GLY A 398 -2.64 31.51 3.26
N VAL A 399 -2.23 30.24 3.37
CA VAL A 399 -1.94 29.64 4.68
C VAL A 399 -0.65 30.28 5.18
N ALA A 400 -0.76 31.16 6.19
CA ALA A 400 0.39 31.72 6.85
C ALA A 400 1.20 30.59 7.53
N PRO A 401 2.53 30.67 7.57
CA PRO A 401 3.32 29.81 8.44
C PRO A 401 2.80 30.02 9.86
N ASP A 402 2.27 28.97 10.46
CA ASP A 402 2.00 28.95 11.90
C ASP A 402 3.35 29.09 12.63
N ASP A 403 3.37 29.61 13.85
CA ASP A 403 4.54 29.52 14.74
C ASP A 403 4.75 28.05 15.12
N ALA A 404 5.22 27.26 14.16
CA ALA A 404 5.40 25.83 14.33
C ALA A 404 6.52 25.61 15.36
N PRO A 405 6.31 24.69 16.32
CA PRO A 405 7.37 24.35 17.27
C PRO A 405 8.56 23.76 16.52
N ASP A 406 9.71 23.69 17.19
CA ASP A 406 10.87 22.95 16.67
C ASP A 406 10.49 21.46 16.55
N LEU A 407 10.13 21.04 15.33
CA LEU A 407 9.69 19.68 15.04
C LEU A 407 10.82 18.66 15.24
N ALA A 408 12.08 19.06 15.08
CA ALA A 408 13.21 18.18 15.31
C ALA A 408 13.39 17.92 16.81
N ALA A 409 13.35 18.98 17.63
CA ALA A 409 13.39 18.85 19.09
C ALA A 409 12.19 18.04 19.61
N LEU A 410 10.98 18.30 19.09
CA LEU A 410 9.78 17.56 19.46
C LEU A 410 9.88 16.07 19.11
N ALA A 411 10.32 15.72 17.89
CA ALA A 411 10.51 14.33 17.47
C ALA A 411 11.57 13.61 18.33
N ALA A 412 12.70 14.28 18.60
CA ALA A 412 13.76 13.74 19.46
C ALA A 412 13.28 13.52 20.91
N GLY A 413 12.52 14.47 21.45
CA GLY A 413 11.93 14.38 22.78
C GLY A 413 10.90 13.26 22.90
N ILE A 414 10.08 13.05 21.87
CA ILE A 414 9.13 11.92 21.81
C ILE A 414 9.89 10.60 21.80
N ARG A 415 10.90 10.47 20.91
CA ARG A 415 11.74 9.28 20.81
C ARG A 415 12.44 8.93 22.14
N ALA A 416 12.93 9.96 22.85
CA ALA A 416 13.56 9.82 24.16
C ALA A 416 12.56 9.57 25.30
N GLY A 417 11.25 9.69 25.05
CA GLY A 417 10.20 9.59 26.05
C GLY A 417 10.09 10.79 27.00
N THR A 418 10.77 11.91 26.69
CA THR A 418 10.72 13.16 27.47
C THR A 418 9.55 14.04 27.08
N GLU A 419 9.07 13.95 25.83
CA GLU A 419 7.88 14.63 25.33
C GLU A 419 6.72 13.63 25.25
N ARG A 420 5.86 13.62 26.28
CA ARG A 420 4.73 12.70 26.41
C ARG A 420 3.49 13.39 26.98
N GLY A 421 2.37 12.66 26.95
CA GLY A 421 1.15 13.05 27.63
C GLY A 421 0.20 13.94 26.80
N PRO A 422 -0.91 14.39 27.41
CA PRO A 422 -2.03 14.98 26.67
C PRO A 422 -1.70 16.28 25.95
N GLN A 423 -0.77 17.09 26.46
CA GLN A 423 -0.39 18.37 25.85
C GLN A 423 0.40 18.17 24.55
N VAL A 424 1.39 17.27 24.56
CA VAL A 424 2.15 16.88 23.36
C VAL A 424 1.19 16.27 22.33
N ARG A 425 0.31 15.35 22.75
CA ARG A 425 -0.70 14.78 21.86
C ARG A 425 -1.59 15.85 21.24
N ALA A 426 -2.11 16.80 22.04
CA ALA A 426 -2.97 17.86 21.54
C ALA A 426 -2.25 18.75 20.52
N LEU A 427 -0.97 19.06 20.75
CA LEU A 427 -0.13 19.78 19.79
C LEU A 427 0.04 19.00 18.49
N LEU A 428 0.39 17.71 18.56
CA LEU A 428 0.50 16.83 17.39
C LEU A 428 -0.80 16.82 16.59
N ARG A 429 -1.94 16.67 17.28
CA ARG A 429 -3.26 16.68 16.64
C ARG A 429 -3.53 18.00 15.93
N ARG A 430 -3.30 19.15 16.57
CA ARG A 430 -3.49 20.48 15.96
C ARG A 430 -2.68 20.63 14.68
N LEU A 431 -1.39 20.27 14.73
CA LEU A 431 -0.49 20.34 13.56
C LEU A 431 -0.97 19.44 12.42
N THR A 432 -1.43 18.23 12.74
CA THR A 432 -1.97 17.30 11.74
C THR A 432 -3.31 17.80 11.16
N ASP A 433 -4.22 18.34 11.98
CA ASP A 433 -5.50 18.89 11.52
C ASP A 433 -5.28 20.03 10.51
N LEU A 434 -4.35 20.95 10.78
CA LEU A 434 -3.98 22.03 9.85
C LEU A 434 -3.49 21.50 8.50
N ARG A 435 -2.64 20.47 8.51
CA ARG A 435 -2.13 19.83 7.28
C ARG A 435 -3.23 19.08 6.54
N CYS A 436 -4.10 18.36 7.26
CA CYS A 436 -5.25 17.64 6.70
C CYS A 436 -6.27 18.57 6.05
N ALA A 437 -6.53 19.74 6.62
CA ALA A 437 -7.46 20.70 6.02
C ALA A 437 -7.01 21.14 4.61
N ILE A 438 -5.71 21.17 4.36
CA ILE A 438 -5.12 21.44 3.04
C ILE A 438 -5.18 20.18 2.18
N SER A 439 -4.66 19.05 2.66
CA SER A 439 -4.48 17.87 1.81
C SER A 439 -5.79 17.09 1.56
N ASN A 440 -6.53 16.77 2.61
CA ASN A 440 -7.80 16.03 2.57
C ASN A 440 -8.76 16.46 3.71
N PRO A 441 -9.55 17.53 3.53
CA PRO A 441 -10.45 18.02 4.58
C PRO A 441 -11.57 17.03 4.94
N ARG A 442 -11.87 16.05 4.07
CA ARG A 442 -12.88 15.02 4.35
C ARG A 442 -12.45 14.10 5.49
N ALA A 443 -11.14 13.91 5.69
CA ALA A 443 -10.61 13.13 6.81
C ALA A 443 -10.97 13.75 8.17
N LEU A 444 -11.26 15.05 8.21
CA LEU A 444 -11.69 15.78 9.40
C LEU A 444 -13.21 15.77 9.63
N GLY A 445 -13.98 15.07 8.78
CA GLY A 445 -15.44 15.10 8.81
C GLY A 445 -16.06 16.39 8.30
N VAL A 446 -15.28 17.27 7.66
CA VAL A 446 -15.78 18.51 7.05
C VAL A 446 -16.41 18.16 5.70
N ALA A 447 -17.74 18.35 5.58
CA ALA A 447 -18.44 18.28 4.30
C ALA A 447 -18.00 19.44 3.38
N GLN A 448 -17.81 19.17 2.09
CA GLN A 448 -17.53 20.19 1.07
C GLN A 448 -18.82 20.85 0.58
#